data_AF-A0A1M6R9I0-F1
#
_entry.id   AF-A0A1M6R9I0-F1
#
_cell.length_a   1.000
_cell.length_b   1.000
_cell.length_c   1.000
_cell.angle_alpha   90.00
_cell.angle_beta   90.00
_cell.angle_gamma   90.00
#
_symmetry.space_group_name_H-M   'P 1'
#
loop_
_entity.id
_entity.type
_entity.pdbx_description
1 polymer ?
#
loop_
_entity_poly.entity_id
_entity_poly.type
_entity_poly.pdbx_seq_one_letter_code
_entity_poly.pdbx_strand_id
1 'polypeptide(L)'
;KENFLDMGEDEEAYPFGIETDEKTYRYQCLECGFEEDVPRFIIDEFIEDDFFASGCDIENFEVKMPILICPKCNGELVSKNTDE
;
A
#
# COMPACT_ATOMS: atom_id res chain seq x y z
N LYS A 1 -10.88 41.07 22.40
CA LYS A 1 -11.91 40.00 22.46
C LYS A 1 -11.49 39.00 21.43
N GLU A 2 -10.99 37.88 21.92
CA GLU A 2 -10.38 36.81 21.13
C GLU A 2 -11.51 36.10 20.39
N ASN A 3 -11.46 36.08 19.07
CA ASN A 3 -12.40 35.30 18.27
C ASN A 3 -11.83 33.88 18.18
N PHE A 4 -12.27 33.06 19.14
CA PHE A 4 -12.14 31.62 19.11
C PHE A 4 -13.01 31.11 17.95
N LEU A 5 -12.38 30.78 16.83
CA LEU A 5 -13.05 30.09 15.73
C LEU A 5 -13.05 28.60 16.07
N ASP A 6 -14.25 28.14 16.42
CA ASP A 6 -14.65 26.73 16.53
C ASP A 6 -14.36 26.05 15.18
N MET A 7 -13.25 25.31 15.10
CA MET A 7 -12.96 24.44 13.97
C MET A 7 -13.84 23.21 14.15
N GLY A 8 -15.01 23.21 13.48
CA GLY A 8 -15.78 21.99 13.27
C GLY A 8 -14.90 20.93 12.60
N GLU A 9 -15.23 19.66 12.83
CA GLU A 9 -14.66 18.50 12.16
C GLU A 9 -14.83 18.63 10.64
N ASP A 10 -13.95 19.39 10.00
CA ASP A 10 -13.69 19.30 8.57
C ASP A 10 -12.95 17.98 8.40
N GLU A 11 -13.70 16.92 8.08
CA GLU A 11 -13.15 15.76 7.40
C GLU A 11 -12.28 16.29 6.26
N GLU A 12 -10.96 16.20 6.41
CA GLU A 12 -9.98 16.62 5.41
C GLU A 12 -10.17 15.75 4.16
N ALA A 13 -11.15 16.13 3.33
CA ALA A 13 -11.34 15.60 2.00
C ALA A 13 -10.13 16.05 1.18
N TYR A 14 -9.12 15.18 1.12
CA TYR A 14 -8.00 15.34 0.21
C TYR A 14 -8.58 15.57 -1.19
N PRO A 15 -8.10 16.56 -1.97
CA PRO A 15 -8.61 16.86 -3.31
C PRO A 15 -8.44 15.70 -4.31
N PHE A 16 -7.72 14.65 -3.91
CA PHE A 16 -7.61 13.34 -4.54
C PHE A 16 -8.27 12.31 -3.64
N GLY A 17 -9.55 12.51 -3.33
CA GLY A 17 -10.29 11.67 -2.38
C GLY A 17 -10.05 10.21 -2.70
N ILE A 18 -9.29 9.53 -1.84
CA ILE A 18 -9.13 8.08 -1.91
C ILE A 18 -10.50 7.58 -1.51
N GLU A 19 -11.29 7.17 -2.50
CA GLU A 19 -12.61 6.59 -2.25
C GLU A 19 -12.39 5.40 -1.31
N THR A 20 -13.01 5.44 -0.14
CA THR A 20 -12.65 4.64 1.04
C THR A 20 -12.98 3.13 0.93
N ASP A 21 -13.29 2.65 -0.27
CA ASP A 21 -13.58 1.25 -0.61
C ASP A 21 -12.46 0.61 -1.46
N GLU A 22 -11.29 1.25 -1.55
CA GLU A 22 -10.13 0.67 -2.24
C GLU A 22 -9.64 -0.59 -1.50
N LYS A 23 -9.53 -1.69 -2.24
CA LYS A 23 -8.94 -2.94 -1.71
C LYS A 23 -7.52 -2.64 -1.21
N THR A 24 -7.21 -3.06 0.01
CA THR A 24 -5.86 -2.99 0.57
C THR A 24 -5.31 -4.39 0.82
N TYR A 25 -3.98 -4.49 0.82
CA TYR A 25 -3.24 -5.68 1.21
C TYR A 25 -2.45 -5.36 2.47
N ARG A 26 -2.56 -6.22 3.48
CA ARG A 26 -1.81 -6.04 4.72
C ARG A 26 -0.39 -6.57 4.58
N TYR A 27 0.56 -5.74 4.96
CA TYR A 27 1.99 -6.02 4.90
C TYR A 27 2.59 -6.04 6.31
N GLN A 28 3.61 -6.87 6.53
CA GLN A 28 4.34 -6.95 7.79
C GLN A 28 5.85 -7.07 7.57
N CYS A 29 6.61 -6.33 8.38
CA CYS A 29 8.05 -6.40 8.40
C CYS A 29 8.51 -7.62 9.20
N LEU A 30 9.35 -8.45 8.59
CA LEU A 30 9.88 -9.65 9.24
C LEU A 30 10.88 -9.35 10.36
N GLU A 31 11.50 -8.16 10.35
CA GLU A 31 12.53 -7.78 11.33
C GLU A 31 11.95 -7.06 12.55
N CYS A 32 11.25 -5.95 12.33
CA CYS A 32 10.75 -5.10 13.42
C CYS A 32 9.26 -5.29 13.73
N GLY A 33 8.56 -6.13 12.96
CA GLY A 33 7.13 -6.42 13.14
C GLY A 33 6.18 -5.28 12.75
N PHE A 34 6.67 -4.20 12.12
CA PHE A 34 5.84 -3.11 11.62
C PHE A 34 4.80 -3.62 10.64
N GLU A 35 3.57 -3.14 10.73
CA GLU A 35 2.47 -3.52 9.84
C GLU A 35 1.86 -2.28 9.19
N GLU A 36 1.43 -2.43 7.95
CA GLU A 36 0.79 -1.37 7.17
C GLU A 36 -0.19 -1.98 6.17
N ASP A 37 -1.31 -1.30 5.93
CA ASP A 37 -2.26 -1.65 4.88
C ASP A 37 -1.91 -0.85 3.62
N VAL A 38 -1.49 -1.56 2.58
CA VAL A 38 -1.04 -0.98 1.32
C VAL A 38 -2.18 -1.03 0.30
N PRO A 39 -2.57 0.09 -0.33
CA PRO A 39 -3.60 0.09 -1.37
C PRO A 39 -3.26 -0.83 -2.53
N ARG A 40 -4.26 -1.51 -3.09
CA ARG A 40 -4.10 -2.43 -4.21
C ARG A 40 -3.47 -1.77 -5.44
N PHE A 41 -3.79 -0.50 -5.73
CA PHE A 41 -3.24 0.18 -6.90
C PHE A 41 -1.70 0.28 -6.83
N ILE A 42 -1.14 0.49 -5.63
CA ILE A 42 0.31 0.48 -5.42
C ILE A 42 0.88 -0.90 -5.74
N ILE A 43 0.22 -1.96 -5.28
CA ILE A 43 0.65 -3.34 -5.53
C ILE A 43 0.58 -3.69 -7.02
N ASP A 44 -0.50 -3.29 -7.69
CA ASP A 44 -0.67 -3.49 -9.13
C ASP A 44 0.45 -2.79 -9.93
N GLU A 45 0.81 -1.55 -9.57
CA GLU A 45 1.94 -0.83 -10.20
C GLU A 45 3.27 -1.59 -10.06
N PHE A 46 3.58 -2.12 -8.88
CA PHE A 46 4.80 -2.93 -8.68
C PHE A 46 4.81 -4.22 -9.50
N ILE A 47 3.65 -4.89 -9.63
CA ILE A 47 3.52 -6.12 -10.43
C ILE A 47 3.69 -5.80 -11.92
N GLU A 48 3.11 -4.69 -12.40
CA GLU A 48 3.28 -4.23 -13.78
C GLU A 48 4.74 -3.92 -14.09
N ASP A 49 5.43 -3.22 -13.18
CA ASP A 49 6.87 -2.93 -13.32
C ASP A 49 7.71 -4.22 -13.39
N ASP A 50 7.43 -5.22 -12.55
CA ASP A 50 8.12 -6.51 -12.58
C ASP A 50 7.82 -7.29 -13.88
N PHE A 51 6.57 -7.23 -14.35
CA PHE A 51 6.18 -7.80 -15.65
C PHE A 51 6.98 -7.17 -16.80
N PHE A 52 7.03 -5.85 -16.90
CA PHE A 52 7.78 -5.16 -17.94
C PHE A 52 9.29 -5.42 -17.85
N ALA A 53 9.83 -5.54 -16.63
CA ALA A 53 11.24 -5.86 -16.42
C ALA A 53 11.60 -7.31 -16.76
N SER A 54 10.67 -8.26 -16.58
CA SER A 54 10.89 -9.67 -16.83
C SER A 54 11.11 -10.01 -18.32
N GLY A 55 10.51 -9.22 -19.23
CA GLY A 55 10.50 -9.51 -20.67
C GLY A 55 9.74 -10.79 -21.04
N CYS A 56 8.97 -11.36 -20.11
CA CYS A 56 8.13 -12.53 -20.32
C CYS A 56 6.82 -12.15 -21.00
N ASP A 57 6.24 -13.09 -21.75
CA ASP A 57 4.85 -13.00 -22.16
C ASP A 57 3.91 -13.21 -20.96
N ILE A 58 2.69 -12.68 -21.07
CA ILE A 58 1.65 -12.78 -20.02
C ILE A 58 1.40 -14.23 -19.61
N GLU A 59 1.49 -15.19 -20.54
CA GLU A 59 1.28 -16.62 -20.27
C GLU A 59 2.38 -17.25 -19.39
N ASN A 60 3.58 -16.66 -19.37
CA ASN A 60 4.75 -17.16 -18.65
C ASN A 60 5.07 -16.32 -17.41
N PHE A 61 4.36 -15.21 -17.18
CA PHE A 61 4.57 -14.37 -16.02
C PHE A 61 3.81 -14.89 -14.80
N GLU A 62 4.55 -15.18 -13.73
CA GLU A 62 3.99 -15.61 -12.45
C GLU A 62 3.76 -14.39 -11.57
N VAL A 63 2.50 -13.99 -11.38
CA VAL A 63 2.14 -12.86 -10.51
C VAL A 63 2.47 -13.20 -9.07
N LYS A 64 3.35 -12.40 -8.45
CA LYS A 64 3.75 -12.52 -7.05
C LYS A 64 3.53 -11.20 -6.33
N MET A 65 3.14 -11.29 -5.06
CA MET A 65 3.07 -10.11 -4.20
C MET A 65 4.48 -9.52 -4.05
N PRO A 66 4.66 -8.22 -4.30
CA PRO A 66 5.98 -7.59 -4.22
C PRO A 66 6.46 -7.54 -2.77
N ILE A 67 7.77 -7.65 -2.57
CA ILE A 67 8.42 -7.40 -1.29
C ILE A 67 8.73 -5.90 -1.23
N LEU A 68 8.21 -5.22 -0.20
CA LEU A 68 8.41 -3.80 0.01
C LEU A 68 9.53 -3.56 1.03
N ILE A 69 10.00 -2.31 1.12
CA ILE A 69 11.01 -1.90 2.10
C ILE A 69 10.31 -1.33 3.33
N CYS A 70 10.61 -1.88 4.50
CA CYS A 70 10.06 -1.40 5.77
C CYS A 70 10.52 0.04 6.04
N PRO A 71 9.61 1.00 6.27
CA PRO A 71 9.97 2.39 6.55
C PRO A 71 10.58 2.60 7.94
N LYS A 72 10.57 1.58 8.82
CA LYS A 72 11.07 1.66 10.20
C LYS A 72 12.49 1.15 10.37
N CYS A 73 12.84 0.06 9.69
CA CYS A 73 14.14 -0.60 9.85
C CYS A 73 14.84 -0.93 8.53
N ASN A 74 14.24 -0.58 7.39
CA ASN A 74 14.72 -0.91 6.04
C ASN A 74 14.78 -2.43 5.74
N GLY A 75 14.20 -3.26 6.60
CA GLY A 75 14.03 -4.69 6.38
C GLY A 75 12.95 -5.02 5.35
N GLU A 76 12.79 -6.31 5.09
CA GLU A 76 11.77 -6.82 4.17
C GLU A 76 10.37 -6.69 4.79
N LEU A 77 9.48 -6.04 4.04
CA LEU A 77 8.06 -5.89 4.33
C LEU A 77 7.28 -6.78 3.36
N VAL A 78 6.70 -7.87 3.86
CA VAL A 78 6.05 -8.90 3.04
C VAL A 78 4.54 -8.88 3.23
N SER A 79 3.77 -9.24 2.19
CA SER A 79 2.32 -9.37 2.32
C SER A 79 2.00 -10.46 3.34
N LYS A 80 1.19 -10.14 4.33
CA LYS A 80 0.50 -11.17 5.11
C LYS A 80 -0.50 -11.79 4.16
N ASN A 81 -0.28 -13.05 3.79
CA ASN A 81 -1.30 -13.83 3.09
C ASN A 81 -2.57 -13.76 3.94
N THR A 82 -3.55 -13.00 3.46
CA THR A 82 -4.93 -13.23 3.85
C THR A 82 -5.30 -14.51 3.10
N ASP A 83 -4.96 -15.67 3.69
CA ASP A 83 -5.59 -16.93 3.34
C ASP A 83 -7.11 -16.68 3.48
N GLU A 84 -7.79 -16.44 2.35
CA GLU A 84 -9.25 -16.60 2.23
C GLU A 84 -9.60 -18.07 1.94
#